data_AF-A0A954UTG3-F1
#
_entry.id   AF-A0A954UTG3-F1
#
_cell.length_a   1.000
_cell.length_b   1.000
_cell.length_c   1.000
_cell.angle_alpha   90.00
_cell.angle_beta   90.00
_cell.angle_gamma   90.00
#
_symmetry.space_group_name_H-M   'P 1'
#
loop_
_entity.id
_entity.type
_entity.pdbx_description
1 polymer ?
#
loop_
_entity_poly.entity_id
_entity_poly.type
_entity_poly.pdbx_seq_one_letter_code
_entity_poly.pdbx_strand_id
1 'polypeptide(L)'
;HRGRVPQSWPNWVERMLVDSRQFLDEVCDSLGVLAPLKLPRSTPTTVTFRYIREFLTHTVGRLDHWECRNGYCDTSGYGGGKREEWFARFPVDHTERPLGLPTEGELDSAYGYWFLLKNEEPAICLTTGGVLHAQDGRTYDLHLHYLKHKRIWPLIAETALEWLP
;
A
#
# COMPACT_ATOMS: atom_id res chain seq x y z
N HIS A 1 -24.02 -13.06 31.59
CA HIS A 1 -23.04 -14.13 31.79
C HIS A 1 -23.48 -15.41 31.07
N ARG A 2 -22.85 -15.73 29.93
CA ARG A 2 -22.88 -17.08 29.33
C ARG A 2 -21.43 -17.55 29.28
N GLY A 3 -21.10 -18.57 30.05
CA GLY A 3 -19.77 -19.16 30.06
C GLY A 3 -19.49 -19.82 28.71
N ARG A 4 -18.56 -19.26 27.94
CA ARG A 4 -17.86 -20.00 26.88
C ARG A 4 -16.58 -20.55 27.50
N VAL A 5 -16.39 -21.85 27.38
CA VAL A 5 -15.11 -22.51 27.64
C VAL A 5 -14.05 -21.80 26.78
N PRO A 6 -12.85 -21.45 27.31
CA PRO A 6 -11.81 -20.85 26.49
C PRO A 6 -11.38 -21.90 25.46
N GLN A 7 -11.78 -21.70 24.21
CA GLN A 7 -11.26 -22.47 23.11
C GLN A 7 -9.80 -22.03 22.95
N SER A 8 -8.85 -22.92 23.25
CA SER A 8 -7.43 -22.59 23.06
C SER A 8 -7.13 -22.61 21.57
N TRP A 9 -6.65 -21.48 21.05
CA TRP A 9 -6.22 -21.38 19.67
C TRP A 9 -4.70 -21.56 19.61
N PRO A 10 -4.19 -22.36 18.65
CA PRO A 10 -2.76 -22.61 18.55
C PRO A 10 -1.98 -21.36 18.09
N ASN A 11 -2.62 -20.42 17.40
CA ASN A 11 -2.06 -19.11 17.06
C ASN A 11 -3.15 -18.05 16.78
N TRP A 12 -2.74 -16.78 16.74
CA TRP A 12 -3.63 -15.63 16.51
C TRP A 12 -4.22 -15.59 15.11
N VAL A 13 -3.54 -16.17 14.12
CA VAL A 13 -4.01 -16.21 12.71
C VAL A 13 -5.23 -17.11 12.58
N GLU A 14 -5.19 -18.31 13.14
CA GLU A 14 -6.32 -19.23 13.15
C GLU A 14 -7.50 -18.65 13.93
N ARG A 15 -7.24 -18.02 15.08
CA ARG A 15 -8.27 -17.29 15.84
C ARG A 15 -8.94 -16.20 14.98
N MET A 16 -8.15 -15.40 14.26
CA MET A 16 -8.64 -14.31 13.41
C MET A 16 -9.52 -14.82 12.26
N LEU A 17 -9.17 -15.97 11.68
CA LEU A 17 -9.88 -16.54 10.53
C LEU A 17 -11.29 -17.06 10.88
N VAL A 18 -11.52 -17.48 12.13
CA VAL A 18 -12.84 -18.00 12.56
C VAL A 18 -13.86 -16.89 12.73
N ASP A 19 -13.51 -15.82 13.45
CA ASP A 19 -14.35 -14.64 13.63
C ASP A 19 -13.47 -13.41 13.80
N SER A 20 -13.24 -12.70 12.70
CA SER A 20 -12.38 -11.53 12.64
C SER A 20 -12.93 -10.33 13.41
N ARG A 21 -14.25 -10.23 13.59
CA ARG A 21 -14.85 -9.13 14.36
C ARG A 21 -14.66 -9.37 15.85
N GLN A 22 -15.04 -10.55 16.33
CA GLN A 22 -14.85 -10.89 17.74
C GLN A 22 -13.36 -10.86 18.11
N PHE A 23 -12.48 -11.26 17.19
CA PHE A 23 -11.03 -11.15 17.39
C PHE A 23 -10.56 -9.70 17.53
N LEU A 24 -11.06 -8.79 16.68
CA LEU A 24 -10.72 -7.36 16.79
C LEU A 24 -11.23 -6.77 18.11
N ASP A 25 -12.42 -7.15 18.56
CA ASP A 25 -12.96 -6.73 19.86
C ASP A 25 -12.06 -7.23 21.01
N GLU A 26 -11.63 -8.51 20.99
CA GLU A 26 -10.70 -9.08 21.97
C GLU A 26 -9.35 -8.35 22.01
N VAL A 27 -8.81 -7.96 20.85
CA VAL A 27 -7.58 -7.17 20.75
C VAL A 27 -7.80 -5.77 21.31
N CYS A 28 -8.91 -5.12 20.97
CA CYS A 28 -9.24 -3.78 21.46
C CYS A 28 -9.39 -3.78 22.98
N ASP A 29 -10.12 -4.75 23.54
CA ASP A 29 -10.29 -4.95 24.98
C ASP A 29 -8.93 -5.18 25.68
N SER A 30 -8.06 -6.01 25.09
CA SER A 30 -6.72 -6.30 25.64
C SER A 30 -5.81 -5.07 25.64
N LEU A 31 -5.98 -4.19 24.67
CA LEU A 31 -5.22 -2.94 24.54
C LEU A 31 -5.87 -1.77 25.30
N GLY A 32 -7.06 -1.95 25.89
CA GLY A 32 -7.82 -0.88 26.54
C GLY A 32 -8.27 0.22 25.59
N VAL A 33 -8.43 -0.09 24.30
CA VAL A 33 -8.88 0.86 23.26
C VAL A 33 -10.31 0.55 22.85
N LEU A 34 -11.06 1.58 22.46
CA LEU A 34 -12.41 1.38 21.95
C LEU A 34 -12.36 0.80 20.53
N ALA A 35 -13.08 -0.31 20.32
CA ALA A 35 -13.28 -0.85 18.99
C ALA A 35 -13.97 0.23 18.11
N PRO A 36 -13.39 0.58 16.95
CA PRO A 36 -13.93 1.65 16.13
C PRO A 36 -15.30 1.26 15.56
N LEU A 37 -16.35 1.99 15.97
CA LEU A 37 -17.74 1.79 15.51
C LEU A 37 -17.90 1.99 13.99
N LYS A 38 -17.00 2.76 13.39
CA LYS A 38 -16.97 3.02 11.95
C LYS A 38 -15.53 2.97 11.48
N LEU A 39 -15.30 2.31 10.35
CA LEU A 39 -14.01 2.35 9.69
C LEU A 39 -13.64 3.82 9.38
N PRO A 40 -12.39 4.22 9.64
CA PRO A 40 -11.93 5.56 9.29
C PRO A 40 -12.09 5.81 7.78
N ARG A 41 -12.23 7.08 7.42
CA ARG A 41 -12.27 7.47 6.00
C ARG A 41 -10.96 7.04 5.34
N SER A 42 -11.06 6.55 4.11
CA SER A 42 -9.86 6.25 3.31
C SER A 42 -9.07 7.54 3.13
N THR A 43 -7.82 7.53 3.60
CA THR A 43 -6.84 8.59 3.34
C THR A 43 -6.15 8.36 2.00
N PRO A 44 -5.42 9.34 1.44
CA PRO A 44 -4.61 9.12 0.25
C PRO A 44 -3.66 7.92 0.41
N THR A 45 -2.96 7.82 1.54
CA THR A 45 -2.12 6.66 1.90
C THR A 45 -2.87 5.34 1.90
N THR A 46 -4.07 5.30 2.48
CA THR A 46 -4.90 4.09 2.47
C THR A 46 -5.31 3.71 1.05
N VAL A 47 -5.61 4.69 0.21
CA VAL A 47 -5.95 4.46 -1.20
C VAL A 47 -4.73 3.94 -1.97
N THR A 48 -3.52 4.50 -1.78
CA THR A 48 -2.28 3.99 -2.39
C THR A 48 -2.06 2.51 -2.08
N PHE A 49 -2.12 2.12 -0.81
CA PHE A 49 -1.87 0.73 -0.44
C PHE A 49 -2.98 -0.23 -0.90
N ARG A 50 -4.23 0.24 -0.92
CA ARG A 50 -5.35 -0.53 -1.52
C ARG A 50 -5.17 -0.68 -3.02
N TYR A 51 -4.71 0.35 -3.71
CA TYR A 51 -4.39 0.32 -5.13
C TYR A 51 -3.31 -0.73 -5.41
N ILE A 52 -2.17 -0.66 -4.72
CA ILE A 52 -1.06 -1.62 -4.86
C ILE A 52 -1.55 -3.05 -4.63
N ARG A 53 -2.26 -3.29 -3.52
CA ARG A 53 -2.80 -4.62 -3.20
C ARG A 53 -3.73 -5.15 -4.27
N GLU A 54 -4.71 -4.35 -4.69
CA GLU A 54 -5.72 -4.78 -5.65
C GLU A 54 -5.08 -5.02 -7.03
N PHE A 55 -4.17 -4.13 -7.45
CA PHE A 55 -3.41 -4.29 -8.68
C PHE A 55 -2.65 -5.63 -8.68
N LEU A 56 -1.85 -5.90 -7.65
CA LEU A 56 -1.10 -7.15 -7.52
C LEU A 56 -2.02 -8.38 -7.42
N THR A 57 -3.20 -8.25 -6.81
CA THR A 57 -4.18 -9.34 -6.75
C THR A 57 -4.66 -9.72 -8.15
N HIS A 58 -4.84 -8.75 -9.05
CA HIS A 58 -5.25 -8.99 -10.43
C HIS A 58 -4.14 -9.55 -11.33
N THR A 59 -2.87 -9.44 -10.92
CA THR A 59 -1.73 -10.01 -11.64
C THR A 59 -1.39 -11.45 -11.20
N VAL A 60 -2.05 -11.97 -10.17
CA VAL A 60 -1.87 -13.37 -9.73
C VAL A 60 -2.24 -14.34 -10.87
N GLY A 61 -1.36 -15.32 -11.12
CA GLY A 61 -1.55 -16.34 -12.14
C GLY A 61 -1.27 -15.87 -13.58
N ARG A 62 -0.67 -14.69 -13.75
CA ARG A 62 -0.20 -14.19 -15.05
C ARG A 62 1.24 -14.64 -15.33
N LEU A 63 1.62 -14.62 -16.61
CA LEU A 63 2.98 -14.95 -17.06
C LEU A 63 3.99 -13.89 -16.63
N ASP A 64 3.59 -12.63 -16.69
CA ASP A 64 4.39 -11.51 -16.23
C ASP A 64 4.53 -11.53 -14.71
N HIS A 65 5.76 -11.41 -14.23
CA HIS A 65 6.04 -11.28 -12.81
C HIS A 65 5.81 -9.84 -12.36
N TRP A 66 4.88 -9.64 -11.43
CA TRP A 66 4.62 -8.36 -10.82
C TRP A 66 4.96 -8.36 -9.34
N GLU A 67 5.67 -7.32 -8.91
CA GLU A 67 5.98 -7.09 -7.51
C GLU A 67 5.88 -5.61 -7.15
N CYS A 68 5.82 -5.32 -5.85
CA CYS A 68 5.90 -3.96 -5.34
C CYS A 68 7.09 -3.81 -4.42
N ARG A 69 7.89 -2.76 -4.62
CA ARG A 69 9.07 -2.46 -3.81
C ARG A 69 9.11 -0.99 -3.42
N ASN A 70 9.64 -0.71 -2.22
CA ASN A 70 9.85 0.66 -1.75
C ASN A 70 11.02 1.32 -2.52
N GLY A 71 10.94 2.63 -2.73
CA GLY A 71 11.96 3.43 -3.39
C GLY A 71 13.29 3.52 -2.63
N TYR A 72 13.27 3.18 -1.34
CA TYR A 72 14.45 2.99 -0.52
C TYR A 72 14.66 1.50 -0.22
N CYS A 73 15.88 1.02 -0.46
CA CYS A 73 16.32 -0.31 -0.09
C CYS A 73 16.91 -0.25 1.33
N ASP A 74 16.17 -0.70 2.33
CA ASP A 74 16.72 -0.86 3.68
C ASP A 74 17.35 -2.26 3.81
N THR A 75 18.63 -2.30 4.15
CA THR A 75 19.36 -3.55 4.38
C THR A 75 20.11 -3.43 5.69
N SER A 76 20.12 -4.49 6.49
CA SER A 76 20.83 -4.52 7.78
C SER A 76 22.38 -4.55 7.66
N GLY A 77 22.94 -4.19 6.50
CA GLY A 77 24.37 -4.24 6.18
C GLY A 77 24.81 -3.11 5.23
N TYR A 78 26.00 -3.24 4.65
CA TYR A 78 26.50 -2.30 3.64
C TYR A 78 25.86 -2.62 2.27
N GLY A 79 24.95 -1.76 1.80
CA GLY A 79 24.31 -1.94 0.48
C GLY A 79 22.88 -1.44 0.33
N GLY A 80 22.36 -0.70 1.32
CA GLY A 80 21.07 -0.02 1.22
C GLY A 80 21.16 1.34 0.54
N GLY A 81 20.00 1.94 0.28
CA GLY A 81 19.91 3.28 -0.28
C GLY A 81 18.74 3.47 -1.23
N LYS A 82 18.66 4.70 -1.75
CA LYS A 82 17.69 5.09 -2.76
C LYS A 82 17.95 4.36 -4.08
N ARG A 83 16.87 3.89 -4.71
CA ARG A 83 16.92 3.16 -5.99
C ARG A 83 16.90 4.12 -7.17
N GLU A 84 18.00 4.85 -7.34
CA GLU A 84 18.16 5.90 -8.35
C GLU A 84 17.81 5.42 -9.76
N GLU A 85 18.15 4.17 -10.08
CA GLU A 85 17.87 3.54 -11.37
C GLU A 85 16.36 3.43 -11.68
N TRP A 86 15.52 3.33 -10.66
CA TRP A 86 14.07 3.32 -10.85
C TRP A 86 13.51 4.72 -10.97
N PHE A 87 13.97 5.64 -10.13
CA PHE A 87 13.54 7.04 -10.19
C PHE A 87 13.87 7.68 -11.55
N ALA A 88 15.01 7.33 -12.16
CA ALA A 88 15.42 7.83 -13.47
C ALA A 88 14.47 7.46 -14.62
N ARG A 89 13.57 6.47 -14.43
CA ARG A 89 12.58 6.04 -15.43
C ARG A 89 11.31 6.90 -15.45
N PHE A 90 11.14 7.78 -14.46
CA PHE A 90 9.95 8.62 -14.33
C PHE A 90 10.36 10.09 -14.26
N PRO A 91 9.60 11.00 -14.89
CA PRO A 91 9.85 12.44 -14.80
C PRO A 91 9.30 12.99 -13.48
N VAL A 92 9.79 12.45 -12.36
CA VAL A 92 9.37 12.81 -11.00
C VAL A 92 10.53 13.47 -10.29
N ASP A 93 10.27 14.64 -9.69
CA ASP A 93 11.19 15.23 -8.74
C ASP A 93 11.08 14.48 -7.41
N HIS A 94 11.86 13.42 -7.29
CA HIS A 94 11.92 12.57 -6.10
C HIS A 94 12.63 13.25 -4.91
N THR A 95 13.15 14.46 -5.10
CA THR A 95 13.59 15.32 -3.99
C THR A 95 12.41 15.97 -3.28
N GLU A 96 11.26 16.09 -3.96
CA GLU A 96 10.01 16.47 -3.30
C GLU A 96 9.57 15.36 -2.35
N ARG A 97 9.27 15.77 -1.11
CA ARG A 97 8.88 14.85 -0.05
C ARG A 97 7.39 14.51 -0.18
N PRO A 98 7.03 13.22 -0.33
CA PRO A 98 5.63 12.82 -0.35
C PRO A 98 4.87 13.24 0.91
N LEU A 99 3.62 13.67 0.71
CA LEU A 99 2.70 13.95 1.82
C LEU A 99 2.55 12.73 2.74
N GLY A 100 2.64 12.96 4.05
CA GLY A 100 2.45 11.93 5.07
C GLY A 100 3.74 11.30 5.62
N LEU A 101 4.92 11.68 5.11
CA LEU A 101 6.19 11.37 5.78
C LEU A 101 6.45 12.34 6.96
N PRO A 102 7.10 11.90 8.05
CA PRO A 102 7.54 12.78 9.14
C PRO A 102 8.38 13.94 8.60
N THR A 103 8.10 15.16 9.04
CA THR A 103 8.64 16.40 8.46
C THR A 103 10.13 16.63 8.78
N GLU A 104 10.75 15.91 9.72
CA GLU A 104 12.09 16.22 10.19
C GLU A 104 13.03 15.00 10.22
N GLY A 105 14.19 15.14 9.57
CA GLY A 105 15.47 14.49 9.87
C GLY A 105 15.64 12.97 9.81
N GLU A 106 14.58 12.17 9.90
CA GLU A 106 14.73 10.75 10.24
C GLU A 106 14.69 9.80 9.03
N LEU A 107 14.06 10.20 7.92
CA LEU A 107 13.85 9.32 6.76
C LEU A 107 14.03 10.05 5.43
N ASP A 108 14.76 9.40 4.53
CA ASP A 108 14.94 9.78 3.13
C ASP A 108 13.58 9.89 2.39
N SER A 109 13.44 10.84 1.46
CA SER A 109 12.18 11.03 0.71
C SER A 109 11.78 9.78 -0.07
N ALA A 110 12.74 8.96 -0.49
CA ALA A 110 12.51 7.73 -1.23
C ALA A 110 11.66 6.69 -0.48
N TYR A 111 11.62 6.73 0.87
CA TYR A 111 10.72 5.90 1.66
C TYR A 111 9.23 6.16 1.37
N GLY A 112 8.92 7.37 0.90
CA GLY A 112 7.57 7.75 0.51
C GLY A 112 7.16 7.29 -0.89
N TYR A 113 8.02 6.56 -1.61
CA TYR A 113 7.76 6.08 -2.96
C TYR A 113 7.69 4.56 -3.00
N TRP A 114 6.81 4.06 -3.86
CA TRP A 114 6.56 2.65 -4.11
C TRP A 114 6.52 2.41 -5.60
N PHE A 115 7.20 1.37 -6.05
CA PHE A 115 7.25 1.01 -7.46
C PHE A 115 6.48 -0.29 -7.66
N LEU A 116 5.65 -0.34 -8.70
CA LEU A 116 5.15 -1.60 -9.25
C LEU A 116 6.08 -1.99 -10.41
N LEU A 117 6.70 -3.15 -10.27
CA LEU A 117 7.68 -3.65 -11.21
C LEU A 117 7.05 -4.76 -12.03
N LYS A 118 7.25 -4.71 -13.34
CA LYS A 118 6.90 -5.76 -14.29
C LYS A 118 8.19 -6.40 -14.78
N ASN A 119 8.42 -7.66 -14.43
CA ASN A 119 9.64 -8.39 -14.77
C ASN A 119 10.91 -7.59 -14.37
N GLU A 120 10.94 -7.11 -13.12
CA GLU A 120 12.03 -6.30 -12.53
C GLU A 120 12.19 -4.87 -13.09
N GLU A 121 11.42 -4.49 -14.11
CA GLU A 121 11.43 -3.11 -14.64
C GLU A 121 10.29 -2.29 -14.02
N PRO A 122 10.57 -1.06 -13.52
CA PRO A 122 9.56 -0.27 -12.84
C PRO A 122 8.57 0.34 -13.84
N ALA A 123 7.31 -0.08 -13.80
CA ALA A 123 6.27 0.36 -14.72
C ALA A 123 5.45 1.53 -14.16
N ILE A 124 5.21 1.54 -12.85
CA ILE A 124 4.40 2.56 -12.17
C ILE A 124 5.13 2.99 -10.90
N CYS A 125 5.22 4.30 -10.68
CA CYS A 125 5.71 4.89 -9.43
C CYS A 125 4.53 5.50 -8.66
N LEU A 126 4.41 5.21 -7.37
CA LEU A 126 3.36 5.72 -6.50
C LEU A 126 3.98 6.41 -5.29
N THR A 127 3.38 7.51 -4.87
CA THR A 127 3.70 8.13 -3.58
C THR A 127 2.75 7.63 -2.49
N THR A 128 3.25 7.53 -1.26
CA THR A 128 2.46 7.31 -0.05
C THR A 128 1.39 8.41 0.12
N GLY A 129 1.60 9.57 -0.49
CA GLY A 129 0.65 10.68 -0.55
C GLY A 129 -0.52 10.50 -1.53
N GLY A 130 -0.60 9.40 -2.28
CA GLY A 130 -1.73 9.15 -3.18
C GLY A 130 -1.54 9.63 -4.60
N VAL A 131 -0.31 9.88 -5.05
CA VAL A 131 -0.03 10.26 -6.45
C VAL A 131 0.58 9.08 -7.19
N LEU A 132 0.07 8.79 -8.39
CA LEU A 132 0.64 7.84 -9.32
C LEU A 132 1.37 8.61 -10.43
N HIS A 133 2.55 8.14 -10.80
CA HIS A 133 3.39 8.64 -11.87
C HIS A 133 3.64 7.52 -12.89
N ALA A 134 3.25 7.78 -14.13
CA ALA A 134 3.56 6.91 -15.27
C ALA A 134 4.90 7.31 -15.91
N GLN A 135 5.52 6.38 -16.63
CA GLN A 135 6.81 6.61 -17.31
C GLN A 135 6.73 7.71 -18.38
N ASP A 136 5.56 7.90 -18.99
CA ASP A 136 5.32 8.95 -19.99
C ASP A 136 5.06 10.35 -19.39
N GLY A 137 5.15 10.47 -18.06
CA GLY A 137 4.98 11.71 -17.31
C GLY A 137 3.55 12.07 -16.96
N ARG A 138 2.56 11.24 -17.29
CA ARG A 138 1.23 11.39 -16.72
C ARG A 138 1.26 11.20 -15.22
N THR A 139 0.51 12.04 -14.52
CA THR A 139 0.34 11.97 -13.06
C THR A 139 -1.15 11.92 -12.70
N TYR A 140 -1.47 11.15 -11.65
CA TYR A 140 -2.83 10.95 -11.21
C TYR A 140 -2.93 11.06 -9.69
N ASP A 141 -3.81 11.91 -9.20
CA ASP A 141 -4.20 11.91 -7.79
C ASP A 141 -5.21 10.78 -7.56
N LEU A 142 -4.74 9.68 -6.99
CA LEU A 142 -5.51 8.48 -6.73
C LEU A 142 -6.66 8.75 -5.76
N HIS A 143 -6.49 9.66 -4.80
CA HIS A 143 -7.53 9.97 -3.84
C HIS A 143 -8.69 10.72 -4.52
N LEU A 144 -8.40 11.72 -5.35
CA LEU A 144 -9.40 12.45 -6.11
C LEU A 144 -10.18 11.53 -7.06
N HIS A 145 -9.49 10.62 -7.75
CA HIS A 145 -10.14 9.63 -8.60
C HIS A 145 -10.96 8.61 -7.78
N TYR A 146 -10.44 8.14 -6.65
CA TYR A 146 -11.17 7.24 -5.75
C TYR A 146 -12.46 7.87 -5.25
N LEU A 147 -12.49 9.18 -4.95
CA LEU A 147 -13.70 9.85 -4.46
C LEU A 147 -14.87 9.81 -5.46
N LYS A 148 -14.61 9.68 -6.76
CA LYS A 148 -15.65 9.57 -7.81
C LYS A 148 -16.45 8.27 -7.68
N HIS A 149 -15.78 7.15 -7.47
CA HIS A 149 -16.39 5.82 -7.53
C HIS A 149 -16.43 5.09 -6.18
N LYS A 150 -15.61 5.52 -5.22
CA LYS A 150 -15.36 4.88 -3.92
C LYS A 150 -15.03 3.38 -4.05
N ARG A 151 -14.38 3.01 -5.16
CA ARG A 151 -13.97 1.65 -5.52
C ARG A 151 -12.57 1.70 -6.12
N ILE A 152 -11.75 0.68 -5.81
CA ILE A 152 -10.35 0.62 -6.27
C ILE A 152 -10.25 0.16 -7.72
N TRP A 153 -11.08 -0.80 -8.14
CA TRP A 153 -10.99 -1.33 -9.50
C TRP A 153 -11.22 -0.26 -10.61
N PRO A 154 -12.25 0.60 -10.55
CA PRO A 154 -12.39 1.68 -11.54
C PRO A 154 -11.18 2.63 -11.55
N LEU A 155 -10.61 2.91 -10.37
CA LEU A 155 -9.40 3.73 -10.25
C LEU A 155 -8.21 3.06 -10.98
N ILE A 156 -8.03 1.75 -10.85
CA ILE A 156 -7.00 1.00 -11.58
C ILE A 156 -7.27 1.04 -13.09
N ALA A 157 -8.51 0.79 -13.51
CA ALA A 157 -8.88 0.82 -14.92
C ALA A 157 -8.70 2.22 -15.57
N GLU A 158 -8.82 3.30 -14.81
CA GLU A 158 -8.58 4.66 -15.33
C GLU A 158 -7.09 5.01 -15.45
N THR A 159 -6.24 4.40 -14.61
CA THR A 159 -4.86 4.87 -14.41
C THR A 159 -3.80 3.89 -14.91
N ALA A 160 -4.12 2.60 -15.03
CA ALA A 160 -3.16 1.56 -15.36
C ALA A 160 -3.74 0.43 -16.22
N LEU A 161 -4.86 0.64 -16.92
CA LEU A 161 -5.45 -0.39 -17.79
C LEU A 161 -4.50 -0.87 -18.88
N GLU A 162 -3.66 0.00 -19.41
CA GLU A 162 -2.63 -0.34 -20.40
C GLU A 162 -1.57 -1.33 -19.89
N TRP A 163 -1.42 -1.44 -18.57
CA TRP A 163 -0.48 -2.35 -17.90
C TRP A 163 -1.13 -3.66 -17.48
N LEU A 164 -2.46 -3.71 -17.52
CA LEU A 164 -3.25 -4.91 -17.30
C LEU A 164 -3.41 -5.66 -18.64
N PRO A 165 -3.46 -7.00 -18.61
CA PRO A 165 -3.66 -7.81 -19.81
C PRO A 165 -5.04 -7.64 -20.44
#